data_AF-A0A2G5WN38-F1
#
_entry.id   AF-A0A2G5WN38-F1
#
_cell.length_a   1.000
_cell.length_b   1.000
_cell.length_c   1.000
_cell.angle_alpha   90.00
_cell.angle_beta   90.00
_cell.angle_gamma   90.00
#
_symmetry.space_group_name_H-M   'P 1'
#
loop_
_entity.id
_entity.type
_entity.pdbx_description
1 polymer ?
#
loop_
_entity_poly.entity_id
_entity_poly.type
_entity_poly.pdbx_seq_one_letter_code
_entity_poly.pdbx_strand_id
1 'polypeptide(L)'
;MGSNNDIRLTSTQLYGIIISVIISTLFMSIIIYLVTTHLLSNDDRVIATISALGNISGGIIGGFVAFLVAKTQISSSLKNEKRISTNSVISHLKLLKSEFTYNKKLIEEFKEDIIGQINVDVIDQLSTEAWSSSSSKISTELSDDDLMSILTTATTTNLLKVHIKNNRTDNIETELDDLCSFLSETISLLDENIKKLI
;
A
#
# COMPACT_ATOMS: atom_id res chain seq x y z
N MET A 1 29.42 -2.73 12.02
CA MET A 1 29.42 -1.86 13.22
C MET A 1 28.00 -1.41 13.45
N GLY A 2 27.53 -1.55 14.69
CA GLY A 2 26.11 -1.63 15.05
C GLY A 2 25.29 -0.39 14.69
N SER A 3 24.12 -0.64 14.11
CA SER A 3 23.04 0.35 13.99
C SER A 3 22.54 0.67 15.40
N ASN A 4 22.75 1.91 15.84
CA ASN A 4 22.03 2.48 16.97
C ASN A 4 20.55 2.55 16.57
N ASN A 5 19.77 1.58 17.02
CA ASN A 5 18.33 1.63 16.96
C ASN A 5 17.83 2.62 18.00
N ASP A 6 17.76 3.90 17.62
CA ASP A 6 17.06 4.91 18.41
C ASP A 6 15.57 4.50 18.51
N ILE A 7 15.18 3.99 19.67
CA ILE A 7 13.79 3.66 19.99
C ILE A 7 13.04 4.99 20.11
N ARG A 8 12.49 5.48 18.99
CA ARG A 8 11.58 6.62 18.98
C ARG A 8 10.23 6.19 19.54
N LEU A 9 10.05 6.39 20.85
CA LEU A 9 8.77 6.23 21.52
C LEU A 9 7.77 7.25 20.97
N THR A 10 6.64 6.76 20.47
CA THR A 10 5.52 7.62 20.05
C THR A 10 4.86 8.24 21.29
N SER A 11 4.31 9.44 21.17
CA SER A 11 3.69 10.16 22.30
C SER A 11 2.61 9.32 23.01
N THR A 12 1.86 8.50 22.27
CA THR A 12 0.86 7.57 22.82
C THR A 12 1.48 6.49 23.71
N GLN A 13 2.67 5.98 23.38
CA GLN A 13 3.39 5.00 24.20
C GLN A 13 3.90 5.65 25.49
N LEU A 14 4.36 6.90 25.42
CA LEU A 14 4.76 7.67 26.60
C LEU A 14 3.59 7.84 27.57
N TYR A 15 2.39 8.20 27.08
CA TYR A 15 1.19 8.28 27.90
C TYR A 15 0.81 6.94 28.55
N GLY A 16 0.88 5.84 27.80
CA GLY A 16 0.61 4.51 28.33
C GLY A 16 1.56 4.10 29.46
N ILE A 17 2.86 4.36 29.29
CA ILE A 17 3.88 4.09 30.31
C ILE A 17 3.62 4.94 31.56
N ILE A 18 3.34 6.24 31.41
CA ILE A 18 3.06 7.14 32.52
C ILE A 18 1.83 6.66 33.32
N ILE A 19 0.73 6.34 32.63
CA ILE A 19 -0.48 5.82 33.28
C ILE A 19 -0.21 4.51 34.02
N SER A 20 0.56 3.59 33.42
CA SER A 20 0.95 2.33 34.05
C SER A 20 1.80 2.54 35.31
N VAL A 21 2.73 3.49 35.29
CA VAL A 21 3.56 3.84 36.45
C VAL A 21 2.71 4.44 37.57
N ILE A 22 1.77 5.32 37.24
CA ILE A 22 0.83 5.92 38.22
C ILE A 22 -0.02 4.84 38.88
N ILE A 23 -0.64 3.95 38.08
CA ILE A 23 -1.46 2.85 38.59
C ILE A 23 -0.63 1.92 39.48
N SER A 24 0.58 1.54 39.06
CA SER A 24 1.46 0.67 39.84
C SER A 24 1.87 1.30 41.17
N THR A 25 2.13 2.62 41.18
CA THR A 25 2.51 3.37 42.39
C THR A 25 1.34 3.44 43.38
N LEU A 26 0.12 3.67 42.89
CA LEU A 26 -1.08 3.65 43.73
C LEU A 26 -1.33 2.27 44.33
N PHE A 27 -1.20 1.20 43.54
CA PHE A 27 -1.36 -0.16 44.04
C PHE A 27 -0.30 -0.54 45.07
N MET A 28 0.97 -0.20 44.85
CA MET A 28 2.02 -0.43 45.85
C MET A 28 1.74 0.32 47.16
N SER A 29 1.23 1.55 47.08
CA SER A 29 0.87 2.33 48.28
C SER A 29 -0.26 1.66 49.07
N ILE A 30 -1.27 1.11 48.38
CA ILE A 30 -2.38 0.36 48.99
C ILE A 30 -1.87 -0.93 49.64
N ILE A 31 -0.98 -1.67 48.97
CA ILE A 31 -0.39 -2.89 49.50
C ILE A 31 0.42 -2.59 50.77
N ILE A 32 1.26 -1.55 50.75
CA ILE A 32 2.06 -1.13 51.92
C ILE A 32 1.14 -0.77 53.10
N TYR A 33 0.06 -0.03 52.85
CA TYR A 33 -0.92 0.31 53.87
C TYR A 33 -1.60 -0.93 54.48
N LEU A 34 -2.02 -1.88 53.64
CA LEU A 34 -2.65 -3.13 54.09
C LEU A 34 -1.68 -4.03 54.85
N VAL A 35 -0.42 -4.12 54.43
CA VAL A 35 0.62 -4.88 55.17
C VAL A 35 0.90 -4.24 56.53
N THR A 36 0.99 -2.91 56.59
CA THR A 36 1.23 -2.18 57.85
C THR A 36 0.07 -2.39 58.85
N THR A 37 -1.17 -2.32 58.37
CA THR A 37 -2.36 -2.57 59.19
C THR A 37 -2.49 -4.04 59.62
N HIS A 38 -2.03 -4.97 58.78
CA HIS A 38 -2.00 -6.39 59.12
C HIS A 38 -0.96 -6.72 60.21
N LEU A 39 0.26 -6.18 60.11
CA LEU A 39 1.31 -6.34 61.12
C LEU A 39 0.86 -5.86 62.51
N LEU A 40 -0.06 -4.89 62.55
CA LEU A 40 -0.65 -4.39 63.79
C LEU A 40 -1.78 -5.27 64.34
N SER A 41 -2.43 -6.09 63.49
CA SER A 41 -3.68 -6.79 63.83
C SER A 41 -3.57 -8.32 63.86
N ASN A 42 -2.51 -8.93 63.32
CA ASN A 42 -2.26 -10.39 63.28
C ASN A 42 -3.41 -11.25 62.71
N ASP A 43 -4.26 -10.69 61.85
CA ASP A 43 -5.43 -11.37 61.28
C ASP A 43 -5.16 -11.93 59.87
N ASP A 44 -5.04 -13.26 59.74
CA ASP A 44 -4.79 -13.99 58.48
C ASP A 44 -5.72 -13.59 57.32
N ARG A 45 -6.93 -13.07 57.62
CA ARG A 45 -7.88 -12.57 56.62
C ARG A 45 -7.31 -11.41 55.80
N VAL A 46 -6.41 -10.61 56.39
CA VAL A 46 -5.79 -9.48 55.70
C VAL A 46 -4.78 -9.97 54.65
N ILE A 47 -3.98 -11.02 54.92
CA ILE A 47 -3.09 -11.63 53.91
C ILE A 47 -3.89 -12.17 52.73
N ALA A 48 -4.96 -12.91 53.00
CA ALA A 48 -5.82 -13.46 51.95
C ALA A 48 -6.44 -12.35 51.08
N THR A 49 -6.85 -11.25 51.70
CA THR A 49 -7.40 -10.07 51.01
C THR A 49 -6.34 -9.36 50.16
N ILE A 50 -5.12 -9.19 50.68
CA ILE A 50 -3.99 -8.62 49.92
C ILE A 50 -3.66 -9.49 48.71
N SER A 51 -3.58 -10.81 48.88
CA SER A 51 -3.27 -11.74 47.78
C SER A 51 -4.36 -11.71 46.70
N ALA A 52 -5.64 -11.71 47.10
CA ALA A 52 -6.76 -11.61 46.18
C ALA A 52 -6.75 -10.29 45.41
N LEU A 53 -6.54 -9.15 46.09
CA LEU A 53 -6.45 -7.84 45.45
C LEU A 53 -5.24 -7.73 44.53
N GLY A 54 -4.09 -8.27 44.93
CA GLY A 54 -2.88 -8.35 44.10
C GLY A 54 -3.10 -9.12 42.80
N ASN A 55 -3.77 -10.26 42.87
CA ASN A 55 -4.09 -11.06 41.68
C ASN A 55 -5.12 -10.38 40.77
N ILE A 56 -6.17 -9.78 41.34
CA ILE A 56 -7.19 -9.06 40.57
C ILE A 56 -6.57 -7.85 39.86
N SER A 57 -5.79 -7.05 40.58
CA SER A 57 -5.11 -5.86 40.03
C SER A 57 -4.06 -6.22 38.99
N GLY A 58 -3.22 -7.22 39.28
CA GLY A 58 -2.25 -7.75 38.33
C GLY A 58 -2.91 -8.27 37.05
N GLY A 59 -4.04 -8.97 37.18
CA GLY A 59 -4.83 -9.44 36.04
C GLY A 59 -5.42 -8.31 35.20
N ILE A 60 -5.98 -7.27 35.84
CA ILE A 60 -6.55 -6.11 35.15
C ILE A 60 -5.44 -5.31 34.42
N ILE A 61 -4.33 -5.03 35.11
CA ILE A 61 -3.19 -4.29 34.53
C ILE A 61 -2.58 -5.10 33.38
N GLY A 62 -2.34 -6.41 33.59
CA GLY A 62 -1.81 -7.30 32.56
C GLY A 62 -2.71 -7.39 31.34
N GLY A 63 -4.02 -7.52 31.54
CA GLY A 63 -5.01 -7.51 30.46
C GLY A 63 -5.05 -6.18 29.70
N PHE A 64 -4.96 -5.05 30.40
CA PHE A 64 -4.93 -3.73 29.78
C PHE A 64 -3.67 -3.51 28.93
N VAL A 65 -2.50 -3.89 29.45
CA VAL A 65 -1.23 -3.80 28.71
C VAL A 65 -1.26 -4.73 27.48
N ALA A 66 -1.74 -5.97 27.64
CA ALA A 66 -1.90 -6.90 26.53
C ALA A 66 -2.82 -6.36 25.43
N PHE A 67 -3.95 -5.74 25.82
CA PHE A 67 -4.86 -5.08 24.89
C PHE A 67 -4.18 -3.92 24.13
N LEU A 68 -3.42 -3.07 24.82
CA LEU A 68 -2.69 -1.98 24.18
C LEU A 68 -1.66 -2.50 23.18
N VAL A 69 -0.87 -3.51 23.57
CA VAL A 69 0.14 -4.12 22.69
C VAL A 69 -0.54 -4.74 21.46
N ALA A 70 -1.61 -5.50 21.64
CA ALA A 70 -2.36 -6.10 20.53
C ALA A 70 -2.93 -5.04 19.58
N LYS A 71 -3.55 -3.98 20.12
CA LYS A 71 -4.09 -2.86 19.32
C LYS A 71 -2.99 -2.17 18.51
N THR A 72 -1.83 -1.94 19.10
CA THR A 72 -0.69 -1.34 18.39
C THR A 72 -0.17 -2.27 17.30
N GLN A 73 0.00 -3.56 17.58
CA GLN A 73 0.46 -4.54 16.59
C GLN A 73 -0.48 -4.62 15.39
N ILE A 74 -1.79 -4.70 15.64
CA ILE A 74 -2.82 -4.70 14.58
C ILE A 74 -2.73 -3.41 13.76
N SER A 75 -2.67 -2.24 14.41
CA SER A 75 -2.57 -0.96 13.70
C SER A 75 -1.30 -0.85 12.85
N SER A 76 -0.15 -1.31 13.36
CA SER A 76 1.09 -1.35 12.59
C SER A 76 1.02 -2.33 11.42
N SER A 77 0.39 -3.49 11.62
CA SER A 77 0.23 -4.50 10.56
C SER A 77 -0.63 -3.97 9.42
N LEU A 78 -1.78 -3.36 9.73
CA LEU A 78 -2.68 -2.77 8.73
C LEU A 78 -2.01 -1.63 7.95
N LYS A 79 -1.23 -0.77 8.64
CA LYS A 79 -0.46 0.29 7.97
C LYS A 79 0.60 -0.29 7.04
N ASN A 80 1.29 -1.35 7.46
CA ASN A 80 2.30 -2.00 6.64
C ASN A 80 1.69 -2.70 5.43
N GLU A 81 0.56 -3.39 5.61
CA GLU A 81 -0.20 -4.02 4.53
C GLU A 81 -0.68 -3.00 3.50
N LYS A 82 -1.26 -1.89 3.96
CA LYS A 82 -1.65 -0.78 3.06
C LYS A 82 -0.46 -0.26 2.28
N ARG A 83 0.69 -0.03 2.93
CA ARG A 83 1.92 0.42 2.27
C ARG A 83 2.41 -0.56 1.22
N ILE A 84 2.40 -1.87 1.53
CA ILE A 84 2.79 -2.92 0.57
C ILE A 84 1.84 -2.93 -0.62
N SER A 85 0.53 -2.83 -0.38
CA SER A 85 -0.49 -2.75 -1.43
C SER A 85 -0.25 -1.55 -2.35
N THR A 86 -0.12 -0.34 -1.79
CA THR A 86 0.15 0.88 -2.56
C THR A 86 1.45 0.78 -3.37
N ASN A 87 2.54 0.27 -2.77
CA ASN A 87 3.80 0.05 -3.48
C ASN A 87 3.68 -0.96 -4.63
N SER A 88 2.84 -2.00 -4.45
CA SER A 88 2.53 -2.96 -5.50
C SER A 88 1.83 -2.27 -6.66
N VAL A 89 0.80 -1.45 -6.37
CA VAL A 89 0.07 -0.68 -7.38
C VAL A 89 0.99 0.30 -8.13
N ILE A 90 1.84 1.04 -7.42
CA ILE A 90 2.82 1.94 -8.05
C ILE A 90 3.73 1.18 -9.01
N SER A 91 4.19 -0.02 -8.63
CA SER A 91 5.03 -0.86 -9.50
C SER A 91 4.29 -1.26 -10.78
N HIS A 92 3.01 -1.61 -10.66
CA HIS A 92 2.15 -1.94 -11.81
C HIS A 92 1.91 -0.73 -12.73
N LEU A 93 1.65 0.45 -12.17
CA LEU A 93 1.52 1.68 -12.96
C LEU A 93 2.81 2.04 -13.70
N LYS A 94 3.98 1.86 -13.07
CA LYS A 94 5.28 2.08 -13.71
C LYS A 94 5.54 1.10 -14.85
N LEU A 95 5.16 -0.17 -14.67
CA LEU A 95 5.27 -1.20 -15.71
C LEU A 95 4.39 -0.85 -16.91
N LEU A 96 3.14 -0.47 -16.68
CA LEU A 96 2.22 0.03 -17.71
C LEU A 96 2.78 1.26 -18.44
N LYS A 97 3.26 2.25 -17.69
CA LYS A 97 3.87 3.45 -18.26
C LYS A 97 5.04 3.08 -19.17
N SER A 98 5.89 2.16 -18.74
CA SER A 98 7.04 1.68 -19.52
C SER A 98 6.60 1.01 -20.82
N GLU A 99 5.59 0.14 -20.77
CA GLU A 99 5.02 -0.52 -21.96
C GLU A 99 4.46 0.51 -22.95
N PHE A 100 3.63 1.45 -22.48
CA PHE A 100 3.06 2.48 -23.35
C PHE A 100 4.10 3.46 -23.91
N THR A 101 5.12 3.81 -23.12
CA THR A 101 6.24 4.62 -23.60
C THR A 101 7.02 3.90 -24.68
N TYR A 102 7.26 2.59 -24.51
CA TYR A 102 7.92 1.77 -25.52
C TYR A 102 7.08 1.67 -26.80
N ASN A 103 5.79 1.35 -26.69
CA ASN A 103 4.86 1.29 -27.82
C ASN A 103 4.83 2.61 -28.60
N LYS A 104 4.72 3.73 -27.89
CA LYS A 104 4.74 5.07 -28.50
C LYS A 104 6.03 5.29 -29.29
N LYS A 105 7.18 5.04 -28.65
CA LYS A 105 8.48 5.20 -29.29
C LYS A 105 8.60 4.34 -30.54
N LEU A 106 8.14 3.10 -30.47
CA LEU A 106 8.17 2.16 -31.59
C LEU A 106 7.31 2.65 -32.77
N ILE A 107 6.13 3.20 -32.50
CA ILE A 107 5.29 3.80 -33.53
C ILE A 107 5.97 5.03 -34.13
N GLU A 108 6.51 5.93 -33.30
CA GLU A 108 7.17 7.15 -33.77
C GLU A 108 8.43 6.85 -34.61
N GLU A 109 9.21 5.84 -34.23
CA GLU A 109 10.46 5.47 -34.90
C GLU A 109 10.23 4.76 -36.25
N PHE A 110 9.17 3.96 -36.35
CA PHE A 110 8.88 3.15 -37.53
C PHE A 110 7.64 3.61 -38.31
N LYS A 111 7.12 4.82 -38.04
CA LYS A 111 5.86 5.33 -38.63
C LYS A 111 5.84 5.21 -40.16
N GLU A 112 6.89 5.72 -40.83
CA GLU A 112 7.00 5.71 -42.30
C GLU A 112 7.09 4.28 -42.86
N ASP A 113 7.79 3.38 -42.18
CA ASP A 113 7.92 1.98 -42.58
C ASP A 113 6.61 1.22 -42.45
N ILE A 114 5.82 1.55 -41.41
CA ILE A 114 4.48 0.98 -41.19
C ILE A 114 3.52 1.47 -42.27
N ILE A 115 3.50 2.78 -42.55
CA ILE A 115 2.65 3.39 -43.59
C ILE A 115 3.02 2.83 -44.97
N GLY A 116 4.32 2.73 -45.27
CA GLY A 116 4.83 2.16 -46.52
C GLY A 116 4.71 0.63 -46.63
N GLN A 117 4.21 -0.04 -45.59
CA GLN A 117 4.15 -1.51 -45.47
C GLN A 117 5.50 -2.22 -45.68
N ILE A 118 6.60 -1.53 -45.38
CA ILE A 118 7.97 -2.05 -45.57
C ILE A 118 8.35 -2.98 -44.41
N ASN A 119 7.94 -2.64 -43.18
CA ASN A 119 8.32 -3.36 -41.97
C ASN A 119 7.12 -3.56 -41.02
N VAL A 120 6.08 -4.21 -41.54
CA VAL A 120 4.83 -4.43 -40.80
C VAL A 120 5.03 -5.31 -39.55
N ASP A 121 6.04 -6.18 -39.55
CA ASP A 121 6.34 -7.08 -38.42
C ASP A 121 6.72 -6.32 -37.14
N VAL A 122 7.14 -5.04 -37.24
CA VAL A 122 7.38 -4.19 -36.07
C VAL A 122 6.13 -4.03 -35.22
N ILE A 123 4.94 -4.03 -35.84
CA ILE A 123 3.65 -3.93 -35.13
C ILE A 123 3.42 -5.10 -34.16
N ASP A 124 4.04 -6.26 -34.39
CA ASP A 124 3.93 -7.39 -33.46
C ASP A 124 4.62 -7.15 -32.13
N GLN A 125 5.58 -6.23 -32.10
CA GLN A 125 6.30 -5.85 -30.89
C GLN A 125 5.48 -4.92 -29.98
N LEU A 126 4.37 -4.35 -30.47
CA LEU A 126 3.43 -3.63 -29.62
C LEU A 126 2.82 -4.59 -28.60
N SER A 127 2.98 -4.28 -27.32
CA SER A 127 2.52 -5.14 -26.22
C SER A 127 1.35 -4.51 -25.45
N THR A 128 0.47 -5.36 -24.93
CA THR A 128 -0.58 -5.01 -23.95
C THR A 128 -0.58 -5.97 -22.76
N GLU A 129 0.55 -6.65 -22.52
CA GLU A 129 0.72 -7.64 -21.47
C GLU A 129 0.73 -7.00 -20.08
N ALA A 130 1.35 -5.81 -19.96
CA ALA A 130 1.36 -5.04 -18.72
C ALA A 130 -0.06 -4.72 -18.27
N TRP A 131 -0.93 -4.29 -19.19
CA TRP A 131 -2.36 -4.06 -18.91
C TRP A 131 -3.07 -5.34 -18.47
N SER A 132 -2.92 -6.42 -19.24
CA SER A 132 -3.61 -7.69 -18.98
C SER A 132 -3.26 -8.28 -17.60
N SER A 133 -2.00 -8.12 -17.18
CA SER A 133 -1.50 -8.62 -15.89
C SER A 133 -1.75 -7.69 -14.71
N SER A 134 -1.98 -6.39 -14.95
CA SER A 134 -2.04 -5.36 -13.91
C SER A 134 -3.43 -4.80 -13.65
N SER A 135 -4.37 -4.89 -14.61
CA SER A 135 -5.70 -4.25 -14.56
C SER A 135 -6.46 -4.52 -13.26
N SER A 136 -6.55 -5.78 -12.83
CA SER A 136 -7.24 -6.18 -11.60
C SER A 136 -6.63 -5.62 -10.31
N LYS A 137 -5.33 -5.29 -10.32
CA LYS A 137 -4.61 -4.79 -9.15
C LYS A 137 -4.66 -3.28 -9.05
N ILE A 138 -4.64 -2.59 -10.20
CA ILE A 138 -4.68 -1.12 -10.23
C ILE A 138 -6.11 -0.58 -10.09
N SER A 139 -7.12 -1.40 -10.41
CA SER A 139 -8.54 -1.01 -10.35
C SER A 139 -9.03 -0.66 -8.95
N THR A 140 -8.30 -1.02 -7.90
CA THR A 140 -8.68 -0.69 -6.51
C THR A 140 -8.24 0.71 -6.08
N GLU A 141 -7.32 1.34 -6.82
CA GLU A 141 -6.73 2.64 -6.44
C GLU A 141 -6.95 3.74 -7.50
N LEU A 142 -7.34 3.39 -8.72
CA LEU A 142 -7.64 4.33 -9.82
C LEU A 142 -9.14 4.65 -9.88
N SER A 143 -9.47 5.82 -10.44
CA SER A 143 -10.86 6.15 -10.80
C SER A 143 -11.32 5.32 -12.01
N ASP A 144 -12.63 5.18 -12.16
CA ASP A 144 -13.21 4.50 -13.33
C ASP A 144 -12.83 5.22 -14.64
N ASP A 145 -12.78 6.55 -14.63
CA ASP A 145 -12.36 7.35 -15.80
C ASP A 145 -10.91 7.04 -16.20
N ASP A 146 -10.00 7.01 -15.22
CA ASP A 146 -8.58 6.71 -15.47
C ASP A 146 -8.40 5.28 -16.01
N LEU A 147 -9.15 4.32 -15.47
CA LEU A 147 -9.16 2.94 -15.95
C LEU A 147 -9.69 2.84 -17.38
N MET A 148 -10.74 3.58 -17.70
CA MET A 148 -11.33 3.61 -19.04
C MET A 148 -10.36 4.20 -20.07
N SER A 149 -9.61 5.25 -19.71
CA SER A 149 -8.55 5.80 -20.58
C SER A 149 -7.46 4.76 -20.85
N ILE A 150 -6.96 4.08 -19.81
CA ILE A 150 -5.93 3.03 -19.96
C ILE A 150 -6.45 1.86 -20.81
N LEU A 151 -7.69 1.41 -20.54
CA LEU A 151 -8.33 0.33 -21.29
C LEU A 151 -8.52 0.70 -22.76
N THR A 152 -8.94 1.93 -23.04
CA THR A 152 -9.12 2.43 -24.41
C THR A 152 -7.79 2.40 -25.15
N THR A 153 -6.72 2.92 -24.55
CA THR A 153 -5.37 2.91 -25.14
C THR A 153 -4.88 1.48 -25.42
N ALA A 154 -5.04 0.56 -24.47
CA ALA A 154 -4.66 -0.84 -24.66
C ALA A 154 -5.50 -1.53 -25.77
N THR A 155 -6.80 -1.25 -25.82
CA THR A 155 -7.71 -1.82 -26.82
C THR A 155 -7.40 -1.27 -28.21
N THR A 156 -7.21 0.04 -28.35
CA THR A 156 -6.84 0.70 -29.60
C THR A 156 -5.49 0.18 -30.11
N THR A 157 -4.51 -0.04 -29.22
CA THR A 157 -3.24 -0.67 -29.59
C THR A 157 -3.48 -2.05 -30.23
N ASN A 158 -4.29 -2.90 -29.60
CA ASN A 158 -4.60 -4.24 -30.14
C ASN A 158 -5.41 -4.18 -31.45
N LEU A 159 -6.37 -3.27 -31.56
CA LEU A 159 -7.15 -3.09 -32.78
C LEU A 159 -6.27 -2.67 -33.94
N LEU A 160 -5.33 -1.74 -33.72
CA LEU A 160 -4.37 -1.31 -34.72
C LEU A 160 -3.48 -2.47 -35.19
N LYS A 161 -3.01 -3.32 -34.26
CA LYS A 161 -2.25 -4.54 -34.62
C LYS A 161 -3.03 -5.42 -35.59
N VAL A 162 -4.31 -5.67 -35.29
CA VAL A 162 -5.19 -6.47 -36.14
C VAL A 162 -5.47 -5.77 -37.47
N HIS A 163 -5.62 -4.45 -37.46
CA HIS A 163 -5.96 -3.67 -38.64
C HIS A 163 -4.83 -3.70 -39.67
N ILE A 164 -3.61 -3.39 -39.24
CA ILE A 164 -2.42 -3.34 -40.10
C ILE A 164 -2.12 -4.74 -40.66
N LYS A 165 -2.21 -5.80 -39.83
CA LYS A 165 -2.00 -7.18 -40.29
C LYS A 165 -2.96 -7.65 -41.36
N ASN A 166 -4.16 -7.10 -41.39
CA ASN A 166 -5.16 -7.45 -42.40
C ASN A 166 -5.00 -6.64 -43.70
N ASN A 167 -3.88 -5.95 -43.90
CA ASN A 167 -3.55 -5.15 -45.09
C ASN A 167 -4.61 -4.10 -45.46
N ARG A 168 -5.35 -3.59 -44.47
CA ARG A 168 -6.26 -2.48 -44.70
C ARG A 168 -5.46 -1.18 -44.60
N THR A 169 -5.33 -0.49 -45.71
CA THR A 169 -4.49 0.72 -45.87
C THR A 169 -5.22 2.02 -45.61
N ASP A 170 -6.55 1.98 -45.48
CA ASP A 170 -7.35 3.18 -45.41
C ASP A 170 -7.12 3.85 -44.04
N ASN A 171 -6.55 5.06 -44.04
CA ASN A 171 -6.32 5.90 -42.87
C ASN A 171 -5.30 5.41 -41.82
N ILE A 172 -4.37 4.49 -42.17
CA ILE A 172 -3.31 4.02 -41.24
C ILE A 172 -2.57 5.19 -40.58
N GLU A 173 -2.21 6.22 -41.35
CA GLU A 173 -1.47 7.38 -40.83
C GLU A 173 -2.24 8.09 -39.70
N THR A 174 -3.54 8.35 -39.92
CA THR A 174 -4.41 8.98 -38.91
C THR A 174 -4.57 8.09 -37.68
N GLU A 175 -4.75 6.78 -37.85
CA GLU A 175 -4.87 5.85 -36.73
C GLU A 175 -3.59 5.77 -35.89
N LEU A 176 -2.41 5.82 -36.53
CA LEU A 176 -1.12 5.87 -35.84
C LEU A 176 -0.96 7.17 -35.04
N ASP A 177 -1.36 8.30 -35.62
CA ASP A 177 -1.32 9.61 -34.94
C ASP A 177 -2.28 9.67 -33.76
N ASP A 178 -3.51 9.18 -33.92
CA ASP A 178 -4.50 9.09 -32.85
C ASP A 178 -3.99 8.21 -31.71
N LEU A 179 -3.41 7.04 -32.02
CA LEU A 179 -2.83 6.16 -31.00
C LEU A 179 -1.65 6.81 -30.29
N CYS A 180 -0.77 7.53 -31.01
CA CYS A 180 0.31 8.30 -30.39
C CYS A 180 -0.21 9.39 -29.45
N SER A 181 -1.31 10.06 -29.80
CA SER A 181 -1.99 11.01 -28.91
C SER A 181 -2.51 10.32 -27.65
N PHE A 182 -3.28 9.24 -27.80
CA PHE A 182 -3.81 8.48 -26.67
C PHE A 182 -2.72 7.91 -25.75
N LEU A 183 -1.62 7.40 -26.33
CA LEU A 183 -0.46 6.94 -25.57
C LEU A 183 0.15 8.09 -24.78
N SER A 184 0.31 9.27 -25.37
CA SER A 184 0.87 10.45 -24.71
C SER A 184 0.03 10.91 -23.53
N GLU A 185 -1.29 11.02 -23.74
CA GLU A 185 -2.25 11.39 -22.70
C GLU A 185 -2.24 10.36 -21.56
N THR A 186 -2.28 9.07 -21.90
CA THR A 186 -2.28 7.99 -20.91
C THR A 186 -0.98 7.92 -20.13
N ILE A 187 0.18 8.15 -20.76
CA ILE A 187 1.48 8.22 -20.07
C ILE A 187 1.48 9.37 -19.05
N SER A 188 0.93 10.54 -19.41
CA SER A 188 0.80 11.68 -18.48
C SER A 188 -0.12 11.35 -17.30
N LEU A 189 -1.27 10.74 -17.59
CA LEU A 189 -2.22 10.29 -16.57
C LEU A 189 -1.60 9.28 -15.60
N LEU A 190 -0.82 8.32 -16.11
CA LEU A 190 -0.10 7.35 -15.28
C LEU A 190 0.93 8.06 -14.39
N ASP A 191 1.64 9.06 -14.90
CA ASP A 191 2.59 9.85 -14.11
C ASP A 191 1.92 10.64 -12.97
N GLU A 192 0.75 11.24 -13.25
CA GLU A 192 -0.03 11.91 -12.22
C GLU A 192 -0.48 10.96 -11.13
N ASN A 193 -1.01 9.78 -11.50
CA ASN A 193 -1.45 8.78 -10.54
C ASN A 193 -0.29 8.19 -9.73
N ILE A 194 0.86 7.95 -10.33
CA ILE A 194 2.07 7.55 -9.60
C ILE A 194 2.46 8.62 -8.57
N LYS A 195 2.42 9.91 -8.93
CA LYS A 195 2.72 11.02 -8.01
C LYS A 195 1.72 11.13 -6.87
N LYS A 196 0.42 10.88 -7.12
CA LYS A 196 -0.63 10.91 -6.09
C LYS A 196 -0.47 9.80 -5.03
N LEU A 197 0.13 8.67 -5.41
CA LEU A 197 0.28 7.50 -4.53
C LEU A 197 1.59 7.48 -3.72
N ILE A 198 2.56 8.35 -4.04
CA ILE A 198 3.84 8.51 -3.33
C ILE A 198 3.66 9.47 -2.15
#